data_AF-A0AAW3DHB8-F1
#
_entry.id   AF-A0AAW3DHB8-F1
#
_cell.length_a   1.000
_cell.length_b   1.000
_cell.length_c   1.000
_cell.angle_alpha   90.00
_cell.angle_beta   90.00
_cell.angle_gamma   90.00
#
_symmetry.space_group_name_H-M   'P 1'
#
loop_
_entity.id
_entity.type
_entity.pdbx_description
1 polymer ?
#
loop_
_entity_poly.entity_id
_entity_poly.type
_entity_poly.pdbx_seq_one_letter_code
_entity_poly.pdbx_strand_id
1 'polypeptide(L)'
;SGRGRGRAAFTFNIEAIGFSKGAALPDVVCKPPPPFPSTDNKPVPLKTGEDEDYMLALKQDLRGTMKRMPYFLAVEEDREVIERYSKKYHDSEKEHAAWTPDWRRLPREMKPKKKTKKG
;
A
#
# COMPACT_ATOMS: atom_id res chain seq x y z
N SER A 1 -42.35 43.91 0.82
CA SER A 1 -41.00 44.45 0.58
C SER A 1 -40.03 43.29 0.46
N GLY A 2 -39.41 43.09 -0.71
CA GLY A 2 -38.47 42.00 -0.99
C GLY A 2 -38.14 41.91 -2.47
N ARG A 3 -37.10 42.64 -2.89
CA ARG A 3 -36.67 42.90 -4.28
C ARG A 3 -35.71 41.81 -4.81
N GLY A 4 -35.84 41.45 -6.09
CA GLY A 4 -34.79 40.86 -6.96
C GLY A 4 -34.73 39.32 -6.99
N ARG A 5 -34.38 38.62 -8.09
CA ARG A 5 -33.65 38.97 -9.32
C ARG A 5 -34.11 38.04 -10.47
N GLY A 6 -34.04 38.54 -11.70
CA GLY A 6 -34.39 37.80 -12.91
C GLY A 6 -33.63 36.48 -13.06
N ARG A 7 -34.29 35.47 -13.60
CA ARG A 7 -33.64 34.27 -14.12
C ARG A 7 -32.65 34.74 -15.19
N ALA A 8 -31.35 34.65 -14.91
CA ALA A 8 -30.32 34.98 -15.89
C ALA A 8 -30.51 34.05 -17.10
N ALA A 9 -30.73 34.62 -18.28
CA ALA A 9 -30.70 33.86 -19.51
C ALA A 9 -29.28 33.31 -19.70
N PHE A 10 -29.15 32.00 -19.95
CA PHE A 10 -27.87 31.43 -20.32
C PHE A 10 -27.42 31.98 -21.68
N THR A 11 -26.11 31.97 -21.95
CA THR A 11 -25.55 32.39 -23.24
C THR A 11 -25.93 31.44 -24.38
N PHE A 12 -26.45 30.25 -24.08
CA PHE A 12 -26.91 29.24 -25.02
C PHE A 12 -28.43 29.07 -24.98
N ASN A 13 -29.01 28.54 -26.07
CA ASN A 13 -30.45 28.27 -26.15
C ASN A 13 -30.83 27.00 -25.37
N ILE A 14 -31.63 27.17 -24.31
CA ILE A 14 -32.13 26.09 -23.44
C ILE A 14 -33.10 25.16 -24.18
N GLU A 15 -33.88 25.69 -25.12
CA GLU A 15 -34.88 24.93 -25.88
C GLU A 15 -34.22 23.91 -26.83
N ALA A 16 -33.04 24.24 -27.35
CA ALA A 16 -32.23 23.35 -28.18
C ALA A 16 -31.67 22.15 -27.40
N ILE A 17 -31.58 22.25 -26.07
CA ILE A 17 -31.14 21.17 -25.17
C ILE A 17 -32.32 20.26 -24.79
N GLY A 18 -33.57 20.69 -25.06
CA GLY A 18 -34.77 19.90 -24.81
C GLY A 18 -35.61 20.37 -23.61
N PHE A 19 -35.27 21.50 -22.99
CA PHE A 19 -36.11 22.12 -21.97
C PHE A 19 -37.03 23.16 -22.61
N SER A 20 -38.33 22.90 -22.62
CA SER A 20 -39.31 23.88 -23.10
C SER A 20 -39.38 25.11 -22.18
N LYS A 21 -39.89 26.22 -22.72
CA LYS A 21 -40.05 27.46 -21.95
C LYS A 21 -40.93 27.23 -20.72
N GLY A 22 -40.34 27.38 -19.53
CA GLY A 22 -41.02 27.15 -18.25
C GLY A 22 -40.94 25.71 -17.73
N ALA A 23 -40.23 24.80 -18.43
CA ALA A 23 -39.96 23.45 -17.94
C ALA A 23 -39.15 23.47 -16.63
N ALA A 24 -39.34 22.42 -15.83
CA ALA A 24 -38.57 22.21 -14.61
C ALA A 24 -37.11 21.86 -14.99
N LEU A 25 -36.18 22.70 -14.55
CA LEU A 25 -34.74 22.45 -14.65
C LEU A 25 -34.32 21.51 -13.50
N PRO A 26 -33.21 20.77 -13.65
CA PRO A 26 -32.69 19.95 -12.57
C PRO A 26 -32.37 20.79 -11.33
N ASP A 27 -32.58 20.19 -10.17
CA ASP A 27 -32.34 20.86 -8.90
C ASP A 27 -30.87 21.23 -8.72
N VAL A 28 -30.64 22.36 -8.07
CA VAL A 28 -29.30 22.83 -7.73
C VAL A 28 -28.77 22.00 -6.57
N VAL A 29 -27.67 21.28 -6.81
CA VAL A 29 -27.00 20.51 -5.77
C VAL A 29 -26.27 21.45 -4.80
N CYS A 30 -26.77 21.57 -3.57
CA CYS A 30 -26.22 22.48 -2.55
C CYS A 30 -24.94 21.99 -1.86
N LYS A 31 -24.63 20.69 -1.93
CA LYS A 31 -23.47 20.08 -1.26
C LYS A 31 -22.82 19.04 -2.17
N PRO A 32 -21.48 18.91 -2.17
CA PRO A 32 -20.82 17.87 -2.94
C PRO A 32 -21.27 16.48 -2.46
N PRO A 33 -21.35 15.48 -3.36
CA PRO A 33 -21.59 14.10 -2.97
C PRO A 33 -20.54 13.62 -1.95
N PRO A 34 -20.91 12.71 -1.04
CA PRO A 34 -19.96 12.13 -0.09
C PRO A 34 -18.89 11.30 -0.82
N PRO A 35 -17.67 11.18 -0.26
CA PRO A 35 -16.59 10.38 -0.86
C PRO A 35 -16.93 8.89 -0.95
N PHE A 36 -17.82 8.40 -0.07
CA PHE A 36 -18.27 7.01 -0.04
C PHE A 36 -19.80 6.98 -0.17
N PRO A 37 -20.34 6.90 -1.39
CA PRO A 37 -21.77 6.71 -1.59
C PRO A 37 -22.20 5.31 -1.13
N SER A 38 -23.45 5.18 -0.68
CA SER A 38 -24.02 3.88 -0.32
C SER A 38 -24.10 2.96 -1.53
N THR A 39 -23.64 1.71 -1.38
CA THR A 39 -23.76 0.67 -2.40
C THR A 39 -25.00 -0.18 -2.17
N ASP A 40 -25.71 -0.52 -3.24
CA ASP A 40 -26.89 -1.40 -3.18
C ASP A 40 -26.52 -2.83 -2.77
N ASN A 41 -25.34 -3.29 -3.20
CA ASN A 41 -24.86 -4.65 -2.94
C ASN A 41 -23.71 -4.66 -1.92
N LYS A 42 -23.65 -5.75 -1.15
CA LYS A 42 -22.57 -6.06 -0.21
C LYS A 42 -21.72 -7.23 -0.72
N PRO A 43 -20.43 -7.30 -0.34
CA PRO A 43 -19.59 -8.43 -0.71
C PRO A 43 -20.11 -9.74 -0.10
N VAL A 44 -19.83 -10.84 -0.78
CA VAL A 44 -20.20 -12.19 -0.33
C VAL A 44 -19.39 -12.56 0.93
N PRO A 45 -20.01 -13.21 1.94
CA PRO A 45 -19.30 -13.71 3.11
C PRO A 45 -18.15 -14.65 2.74
N LEU A 46 -17.12 -14.69 3.60
CA LEU A 46 -16.00 -15.60 3.42
C LEU A 46 -16.45 -17.06 3.61
N LYS A 47 -15.75 -17.97 2.93
CA LYS A 47 -15.92 -19.42 3.14
C LYS A 47 -15.46 -19.77 4.55
N THR A 48 -16.18 -20.69 5.18
CA THR A 48 -15.90 -21.21 6.52
C THR A 48 -15.65 -22.71 6.45
N GLY A 49 -14.72 -23.21 7.26
CA GLY A 49 -14.41 -24.64 7.34
C GLY A 49 -12.98 -24.88 7.80
N GLU A 50 -12.71 -26.08 8.30
CA GLU A 50 -11.41 -26.46 8.86
C GLU A 50 -10.27 -26.32 7.84
N ASP A 51 -10.52 -26.65 6.56
CA ASP A 51 -9.53 -26.53 5.49
C ASP A 51 -9.13 -25.07 5.22
N GLU A 52 -10.09 -24.16 5.22
CA GLU A 52 -9.85 -22.72 5.00
C GLU A 52 -9.09 -22.11 6.19
N ASP A 53 -9.45 -22.52 7.41
CA ASP A 53 -8.77 -22.10 8.64
C ASP A 53 -7.33 -22.64 8.71
N TYR A 54 -7.11 -23.88 8.28
CA TYR A 54 -5.78 -24.47 8.18
C TYR A 54 -4.90 -23.69 7.19
N MET A 55 -5.41 -23.41 5.99
CA MET A 55 -4.67 -22.64 4.99
C MET A 55 -4.39 -21.21 5.46
N LEU A 56 -5.32 -20.60 6.20
CA LEU A 56 -5.12 -19.29 6.82
C LEU A 56 -3.99 -19.33 7.86
N ALA A 57 -3.97 -20.32 8.75
CA ALA A 57 -2.92 -20.50 9.74
C ALA A 57 -1.55 -20.71 9.06
N LEU A 58 -1.49 -21.61 8.08
CA LEU A 58 -0.27 -21.89 7.32
C LEU A 58 0.29 -20.64 6.63
N LYS A 59 -0.58 -19.80 6.05
CA LYS A 59 -0.17 -18.53 5.45
C LYS A 59 0.47 -17.59 6.49
N GLN A 60 -0.07 -17.55 7.70
CA GLN A 60 0.49 -16.72 8.78
C GLN A 60 1.86 -17.25 9.25
N ASP A 61 2.00 -18.56 9.38
CA ASP A 61 3.26 -19.21 9.74
C ASP A 61 4.34 -19.00 8.69
N LEU A 62 3.97 -19.08 7.41
CA LEU A 62 4.88 -18.82 6.30
C LEU A 62 5.45 -17.39 6.40
N ARG A 63 4.61 -16.39 6.70
CA ARG A 63 5.07 -15.00 6.90
C ARG A 63 6.12 -14.90 8.00
N GLY A 64 5.89 -15.56 9.13
CA GLY A 64 6.85 -15.57 10.25
C GLY A 64 8.15 -16.29 9.88
N THR A 65 8.02 -17.42 9.19
CA THR A 65 9.15 -18.27 8.81
C THR A 65 10.03 -17.57 7.77
N MET A 66 9.44 -16.99 6.72
CA MET A 66 10.19 -16.28 5.67
C MET A 66 10.96 -15.07 6.21
N LYS A 67 10.44 -14.37 7.23
CA LYS A 67 11.17 -13.26 7.88
C LYS A 67 12.38 -13.71 8.69
N ARG A 68 12.41 -14.96 9.17
CA ARG A 68 13.55 -15.54 9.89
C ARG A 68 14.55 -16.23 8.95
N MET A 69 14.16 -16.49 7.71
CA MET A 69 15.04 -17.10 6.73
C MET A 69 16.16 -16.13 6.30
N PRO A 70 17.34 -16.65 5.93
CA PRO A 70 18.49 -15.84 5.54
C PRO A 70 18.29 -15.05 4.24
N TYR A 71 17.22 -15.35 3.50
CA TYR A 71 16.82 -14.63 2.30
C TYR A 71 16.14 -13.28 2.60
N PHE A 72 15.71 -13.07 3.84
CA PHE A 72 15.12 -11.80 4.26
C PHE A 72 16.24 -10.79 4.54
N LEU A 73 16.54 -9.95 3.55
CA LEU A 73 17.51 -8.87 3.67
C LEU A 73 16.89 -7.71 4.46
N ALA A 74 17.14 -7.69 5.77
CA ALA A 74 16.77 -6.57 6.62
C ALA A 74 17.62 -5.33 6.29
N VAL A 75 17.02 -4.14 6.41
CA VAL A 75 17.78 -2.89 6.32
C VAL A 75 18.73 -2.82 7.51
N GLU A 76 20.02 -2.66 7.27
CA GLU A 76 21.00 -2.45 8.33
C GLU A 76 20.71 -1.11 9.01
N GLU A 77 20.52 -1.11 10.34
CA GLU A 77 20.46 0.14 11.11
C GLU A 77 21.82 0.84 11.06
N ASP A 78 21.79 2.14 10.74
CA ASP A 78 22.97 2.97 10.68
C ASP A 78 23.75 2.97 12.00
N ARG A 79 25.07 3.09 11.84
CA ARG A 79 26.11 3.04 12.89
C ARG A 79 25.65 3.61 14.23
N GLU A 80 25.66 2.75 15.24
CA GLU A 80 25.59 3.16 16.63
C GLU A 80 26.66 4.24 16.90
N VAL A 81 26.23 5.42 17.37
CA VAL A 81 27.11 6.56 17.68
C VAL A 81 28.06 6.24 18.84
N ILE A 82 27.71 5.24 19.66
CA ILE A 82 28.42 4.87 20.88
C ILE A 82 28.80 3.39 20.77
N GLU A 83 30.09 3.10 20.91
CA GLU A 83 30.59 1.74 21.00
C GLU A 83 30.22 1.11 22.35
N ARG A 84 29.57 -0.06 22.32
CA ARG A 84 29.13 -0.78 23.51
C ARG A 84 29.81 -2.14 23.58
N TYR A 85 30.34 -2.51 24.74
CA TYR A 85 30.98 -3.81 24.97
C TYR A 85 30.04 -5.00 24.71
N SER A 86 28.72 -4.81 24.88
CA SER A 86 27.69 -5.81 24.59
C SER A 86 27.65 -6.25 23.13
N LYS A 87 28.19 -5.44 22.20
CA LYS A 87 28.21 -5.73 20.76
C LYS A 87 28.91 -7.04 20.41
N LYS A 88 29.95 -7.40 21.17
CA LYS A 88 30.72 -8.64 20.96
C LYS A 88 29.85 -9.91 21.02
N TYR A 89 28.73 -9.86 21.74
CA TYR A 89 27.82 -11.00 21.88
C TYR A 89 26.64 -10.97 20.89
N HIS A 90 26.38 -9.82 20.24
CA HIS A 90 25.32 -9.68 19.23
C HIS A 90 25.79 -10.04 17.81
N ASP A 91 27.08 -9.87 17.51
CA ASP A 91 27.60 -10.11 16.15
C ASP A 91 27.74 -11.61 15.83
N SER A 92 27.96 -12.47 16.83
CA SER A 92 28.08 -13.93 16.65
C SER A 92 26.79 -14.58 16.14
N GLU A 93 25.62 -14.04 16.50
CA GLU A 93 24.32 -14.56 16.03
C GLU A 93 24.09 -14.27 14.54
N LYS A 94 24.64 -13.15 14.04
CA LYS A 94 24.51 -12.75 12.63
C LYS A 94 25.39 -13.56 11.70
N GLU A 95 26.56 -14.00 12.17
CA GLU A 95 27.51 -14.77 11.35
C GLU A 95 26.97 -16.15 10.98
N HIS A 96 26.17 -16.77 11.86
CA HIS A 96 25.52 -18.06 11.61
C HIS A 96 24.30 -17.99 10.67
N ALA A 97 23.83 -16.80 10.31
CA ALA A 97 22.66 -16.58 9.46
C ALA A 97 22.99 -16.31 7.97
N ALA A 98 24.26 -16.32 7.58
CA ALA A 98 24.66 -15.94 6.22
C ALA A 98 24.48 -17.10 5.21
N TRP A 99 23.47 -16.99 4.34
CA TRP A 99 23.34 -17.87 3.18
C TRP A 99 24.29 -17.44 2.05
N THR A 100 25.08 -18.39 1.52
CA THR A 100 25.99 -18.14 0.40
C THR A 100 25.45 -18.80 -0.87
N PRO A 101 25.21 -18.05 -1.96
CA PRO A 101 24.74 -18.63 -3.21
C PRO A 101 25.85 -19.32 -4.00
N ASP A 102 25.47 -20.19 -4.94
CA ASP A 102 26.40 -20.78 -5.91
C ASP A 102 26.82 -19.75 -6.98
N TRP A 103 28.04 -19.22 -6.81
CA TRP A 103 28.63 -18.22 -7.71
C TRP A 103 28.94 -18.74 -9.12
N ARG A 104 28.84 -20.05 -9.39
CA ARG A 104 29.00 -20.58 -10.76
C ARG A 104 27.78 -20.27 -11.62
N ARG A 105 26.61 -20.06 -11.00
CA ARG A 105 25.33 -19.78 -11.68
C ARG A 105 25.03 -18.29 -11.80
N LEU A 106 25.69 -17.46 -11.01
CA LEU A 106 25.47 -16.01 -10.93
C LEU A 106 26.54 -15.24 -11.70
N PRO A 107 26.21 -14.06 -12.25
CA PRO A 107 27.21 -13.16 -12.84
C PRO A 107 28.29 -12.77 -11.84
N ARG A 108 29.53 -12.60 -12.32
CA ARG A 108 30.69 -12.30 -11.46
C ARG A 108 30.60 -10.93 -10.80
N GLU A 109 29.84 -10.01 -11.39
CA GLU A 109 29.57 -8.66 -10.94
C GLU A 109 28.82 -8.62 -9.60
N MET A 110 28.01 -9.66 -9.32
CA MET A 110 27.22 -9.75 -8.08
C MET A 110 28.03 -10.23 -6.87
N LYS A 111 29.25 -10.73 -7.07
CA LYS A 111 30.06 -11.27 -5.98
C LYS A 111 30.52 -10.15 -5.04
N PRO A 112 30.19 -10.19 -3.72
CA PRO A 112 30.62 -9.17 -2.77
C PRO A 112 32.15 -9.05 -2.75
N LYS A 113 32.64 -7.82 -2.90
CA LYS A 113 34.08 -7.51 -2.81
C LYS A 113 34.37 -6.97 -1.41
N LYS A 114 35.25 -7.62 -0.65
CA LYS A 114 35.75 -7.07 0.61
C LYS A 114 36.57 -5.82 0.30
N LYS A 115 36.11 -4.64 0.74
CA LYS A 115 36.94 -3.43 0.70
C LYS A 115 37.99 -3.57 1.81
N THR A 116 39.24 -3.83 1.43
CA THR A 116 40.37 -3.70 2.35
C THR A 116 40.50 -2.23 2.72
N LYS A 117 40.34 -1.88 4.01
CA LYS A 117 40.76 -0.57 4.50
C LYS A 117 42.27 -0.46 4.24
N LYS A 118 42.69 0.46 3.35
CA LYS A 118 44.09 0.88 3.30
C LYS A 118 44.38 1.54 4.65
N GLY A 119 45.39 1.02 5.35
CA GLY A 119 45.91 1.60 6.58
C GLY A 119 46.57 2.94 6.35
#